data_AF-A0A6H1ZBY1-F1
#
_entry.id   AF-A0A6H1ZBY1-F1
#
_cell.length_a   1.000
_cell.length_b   1.000
_cell.length_c   1.000
_cell.angle_alpha   90.00
_cell.angle_beta   90.00
_cell.angle_gamma   90.00
#
_symmetry.space_group_name_H-M   'P 1'
#
loop_
_entity.id
_entity.type
_entity.pdbx_description
1 polymer ?
#
loop_
_entity_poly.entity_id
_entity_poly.type
_entity_poly.pdbx_seq_one_letter_code
_entity_poly.pdbx_strand_id
1 'polypeptide(L)' 'MTEKRIKILDMIADDMRNDAKNFDGKPFTGRTVAEYFGKQGAAISALARIIKLILEDKK' A
#
# COMPACT_ATOMS: atom_id res chain seq x y z
N MET A 1 -15.77 6.09 -12.06
CA MET A 1 -14.78 4.99 -11.87
C MET A 1 -13.39 5.54 -11.53
N THR A 2 -12.88 6.51 -12.30
CA THR A 2 -11.58 7.15 -12.07
C THR A 2 -11.43 7.78 -10.69
N GLU A 3 -12.39 8.59 -10.23
CA GLU A 3 -12.34 9.23 -8.91
C GLU A 3 -12.26 8.23 -7.74
N LYS A 4 -13.00 7.11 -7.84
CA LYS A 4 -12.94 6.03 -6.85
C LYS A 4 -11.55 5.40 -6.80
N ARG A 5 -10.90 5.21 -7.96
CA ARG A 5 -9.53 4.66 -8.04
C ARG A 5 -8.50 5.63 -7.47
N ILE A 6 -8.62 6.93 -7.78
CA ILE A 6 -7.75 7.98 -7.21
C ILE A 6 -7.86 7.96 -5.68
N LYS A 7 -9.09 7.97 -5.15
CA LYS A 7 -9.30 7.91 -3.70
C LYS A 7 -8.68 6.66 -3.06
N ILE A 8 -8.76 5.50 -3.71
CA ILE A 8 -8.10 4.28 -3.22
C ILE A 8 -6.57 4.44 -3.23
N LEU A 9 -6.00 5.04 -4.28
CA LEU A 9 -4.56 5.29 -4.36
C LEU A 9 -4.10 6.24 -3.25
N ASP A 10 -4.86 7.30 -2.96
CA ASP A 10 -4.59 8.22 -1.85
C ASP A 10 -4.63 7.49 -0.50
N MET A 11 -5.63 6.63 -0.29
CA MET A 11 -5.72 5.80 0.93
C MET A 11 -4.49 4.90 1.10
N ILE A 12 -4.02 4.24 0.03
CA ILE A 12 -2.81 3.42 0.07
C ILE A 12 -1.59 4.26 0.44
N ALA A 13 -1.46 5.46 -0.14
CA ALA A 13 -0.34 6.36 0.14
C ALA A 13 -0.33 6.84 1.60
N ASP A 14 -1.51 7.18 2.13
CA ASP A 14 -1.65 7.61 3.52
C ASP A 14 -1.40 6.46 4.50
N ASP A 15 -1.88 5.24 4.22
CA ASP A 15 -1.59 4.06 5.03
C ASP A 15 -0.09 3.78 5.09
N MET A 16 0.61 3.83 3.94
CA MET A 16 2.07 3.65 3.89
C MET A 16 2.82 4.73 4.69
N ARG A 17 2.37 5.98 4.65
CA ARG A 17 2.95 7.07 5.44
C ARG A 17 2.71 6.87 6.94
N ASN A 18 1.51 6.44 7.32
CA ASN A 18 1.16 6.16 8.71
C ASN A 18 1.93 4.95 9.23
N ASP A 19 2.10 3.91 8.43
CA ASP A 19 2.94 2.77 8.78
C ASP A 19 4.38 3.20 9.00
N ALA A 20 4.99 3.97 8.10
CA ALA A 20 6.36 4.47 8.29
C ALA A 20 6.51 5.21 9.64
N LYS A 21 5.56 6.07 10.00
CA LYS A 21 5.53 6.76 11.30
C LYS A 21 5.34 5.79 12.47
N ASN A 22 4.46 4.79 12.32
CA ASN A 22 4.16 3.81 13.35
C ASN A 22 5.32 2.83 13.59
N PHE A 23 6.20 2.64 12.62
CA PHE A 23 7.38 1.79 12.74
C PHE A 23 8.64 2.57 13.13
N ASP A 24 8.65 3.88 12.96
CA ASP A 24 9.73 4.72 13.46
C ASP A 24 9.87 4.60 14.98
N GLY A 25 11.11 4.47 15.46
CA GLY A 25 11.43 4.24 16.87
C GLY A 25 11.04 2.86 17.44
N LYS A 26 10.39 1.96 16.67
CA LYS A 26 10.11 0.60 17.15
C LYS A 26 11.39 -0.25 17.21
N PRO A 27 11.47 -1.22 18.15
CA PRO A 27 12.59 -2.15 18.21
C PRO A 27 12.77 -2.92 16.90
N PHE A 28 14.01 -2.97 16.40
CA PHE A 28 14.37 -3.73 15.20
C PHE A 28 14.42 -5.23 15.50
N THR A 29 13.27 -5.89 15.41
CA THR A 29 13.12 -7.33 15.61
C THR A 29 12.63 -7.99 14.33
N GLY A 30 12.88 -9.30 14.18
CA GLY A 30 12.35 -10.05 13.04
C GLY A 30 10.82 -9.94 12.89
N ARG A 31 10.09 -9.86 14.01
CA ARG A 31 8.64 -9.61 14.01
C ARG A 31 8.29 -8.23 13.46
N THR A 32 8.95 -7.18 13.96
CA THR A 32 8.74 -5.79 13.49
C THR A 32 9.00 -5.67 12.00
N VAL A 33 10.11 -6.26 11.52
CA VAL A 33 10.49 -6.26 10.11
C VAL A 33 9.45 -7.03 9.28
N ALA A 34 9.07 -8.24 9.69
CA ALA A 34 8.09 -9.04 8.98
C ALA A 34 6.72 -8.33 8.88
N GLU A 35 6.29 -7.64 9.95
CA GLU A 35 5.06 -6.86 9.94
C GLU A 35 5.14 -5.70 8.94
N TYR A 36 6.22 -4.91 8.97
CA TYR A 36 6.40 -3.77 8.07
C TYR A 36 6.45 -4.19 6.59
N PHE A 37 7.22 -5.23 6.27
CA PHE A 37 7.26 -5.80 4.92
C PHE A 37 5.93 -6.44 4.51
N GLY A 38 5.18 -7.04 5.45
CA GLY A 38 3.84 -7.55 5.20
C GLY A 38 2.88 -6.46 4.75
N LYS A 39 2.91 -5.30 5.41
CA LYS A 39 2.10 -4.12 5.02
C LYS A 39 2.52 -3.57 3.65
N GLN A 40 3.83 -3.47 3.39
CA GLN A 40 4.34 -3.10 2.06
C GLN A 40 3.88 -4.06 0.96
N GLY A 41 3.95 -5.37 1.21
CA GLY A 41 3.50 -6.39 0.25
C GLY A 41 2.01 -6.28 -0.05
N ALA A 42 1.18 -6.00 0.96
CA ALA A 42 -0.25 -5.76 0.76
C ALA A 42 -0.50 -4.50 -0.09
N ALA A 43 0.19 -3.40 0.18
CA ALA A 43 0.09 -2.17 -0.61
C ALA A 43 0.49 -2.38 -2.07
N ILE A 44 1.61 -3.06 -2.34
CA ILE A 44 2.07 -3.39 -3.70
C ILE A 44 1.04 -4.25 -4.43
N SER A 45 0.47 -5.27 -3.77
CA SER A 45 -0.56 -6.13 -4.35
C SER A 45 -1.82 -5.34 -4.73
N ALA A 46 -2.23 -4.38 -3.89
CA ALA A 46 -3.36 -3.50 -4.18
C ALA A 46 -3.08 -2.59 -5.38
N LEU A 47 -1.89 -1.97 -5.45
CA LEU A 47 -1.46 -1.14 -6.58
C LEU A 47 -1.44 -1.94 -7.89
N ALA A 48 -0.87 -3.15 -7.88
CA ALA A 48 -0.82 -4.02 -9.05
C ALA A 48 -2.22 -4.35 -9.59
N ARG A 49 -3.19 -4.63 -8.70
CA ARG A 49 -4.58 -4.88 -9.09
C ARG A 49 -5.24 -3.64 -9.73
N ILE A 50 -5.01 -2.46 -9.16
CA ILE A 50 -5.58 -1.22 -9.71
C ILE A 50 -4.98 -0.92 -11.09
N ILE A 51 -3.67 -1.09 -11.25
CA ILE A 51 -2.99 -0.91 -12.54
C ILE A 51 -3.54 -1.89 -13.58
N LYS A 52 -3.71 -3.16 -13.21
CA LYS A 52 -4.33 -4.17 -14.10
C LYS A 52 -5.71 -3.73 -14.56
N LEU A 53 -6.58 -3.27 -13.64
CA LEU A 53 -7.91 -2.78 -13.99
C LEU A 53 -7.87 -1.56 -14.93
N ILE A 54 -6.91 -0.64 -14.74
CA ILE A 54 -6.73 0.51 -15.63
C ILE A 54 -6.31 0.07 -17.04
N LEU A 55 -5.46 -0.94 -17.15
CA LEU A 55 -5.01 -1.48 -18.43
C LEU A 55 -6.10 -2.27 -19.15
N GLU A 56 -6.94 -3.00 -18.41
CA GLU A 56 -8.08 -3.75 -18.95
C GLU A 56 -9.20 -2.82 -19.45
N ASP A 57 -9.48 -1.72 -18.76
CA ASP A 57 -10.46 -0.71 -19.20
C ASP A 57 -10.06 0.02 -20.51
N LYS A 58 -8.77 -0.04 -20.88
CA LYS A 58 -8.24 0.58 -22.11
C LYS A 58 -8.26 -0.35 -23.32
N LYS A 59 -8.68 -1.62 -23.16
CA LYS A 59 -8.94 -2.55 -24.26
C LYS A 59 -10.39 -2.44 -24.72
#